data_AF-A0A940H416-F1
#
_entry.id   AF-A0A940H416-F1
#
_cell.length_a   1.000
_cell.length_b   1.000
_cell.length_c   1.000
_cell.angle_alpha   90.00
_cell.angle_beta   90.00
_cell.angle_gamma   90.00
#
_symmetry.space_group_name_H-M   'P 1'
#
loop_
_entity.id
_entity.type
_entity.pdbx_description
1 polymer ?
#
loop_
_entity_poly.entity_id
_entity_poly.type
_entity_poly.pdbx_seq_one_letter_code
_entity_poly.pdbx_strand_id
1 'polypeptide(L)'
;MTMIDTLFGLIPEASRGQQWVAEDLQLVNWGGYDGGPHRVRFSPAATLLCGGSGSGKSTMMDAYIALMMPHTTPFNGASNGGVTGRPRGDEQRNVLSYGRGKLDETRTEEGTKVQVLRGDGEDTWTAIAMTWRDHDDSRFTAVRAWYIPAGARVLEDTVRVRATANASFDLAALETAASQRLTDASVRAAGLEPVGTDREFSARLHSMLGIGAAGAGSNAMSLLARIQAGQQITTVDDLYKRLVLEEPETMRTADAVVVHFDELESTKQRMLVARQQVAALEPIRDLRRRIDAAAERMTLIDAVGVFDDPSSIASLWRAERRMDLLRDVEGELRDRTRTLDALVREKRVQADAAEAEHDGLRDLLRDRGGDRLETAQRELRGVERRLDETRAARERLDDDLRILAADVTT
;
A
#
# COMPACT_ATOMS: atom_id res chain seq x y z
N MET A 1 -1.79 -33.29 -34.32
CA MET A 1 -1.12 -33.30 -35.63
C MET A 1 -0.76 -34.74 -35.94
N THR A 2 -1.31 -35.32 -37.00
CA THR A 2 -1.00 -36.70 -37.41
C THR A 2 0.33 -36.70 -38.19
N MET A 3 1.23 -37.60 -37.80
CA MET A 3 2.57 -37.76 -38.38
C MET A 3 2.62 -39.13 -39.06
N ILE A 4 3.13 -39.19 -40.29
CA ILE A 4 3.41 -40.42 -41.02
C ILE A 4 4.87 -40.79 -40.76
N ASP A 5 5.10 -42.04 -40.38
CA ASP A 5 6.45 -42.58 -40.28
C ASP A 5 6.98 -42.96 -41.67
N THR A 6 8.10 -42.36 -42.08
CA THR A 6 8.73 -42.61 -43.37
C THR A 6 10.16 -43.11 -43.19
N LEU A 7 10.78 -43.62 -44.26
CA LEU A 7 12.18 -44.09 -44.24
C LEU A 7 13.18 -43.00 -43.80
N PHE A 8 12.78 -41.72 -43.83
CA PHE A 8 13.58 -40.56 -43.43
C PHE A 8 13.09 -39.90 -42.10
N GLY A 9 12.19 -40.55 -41.37
CA GLY A 9 11.62 -40.08 -40.09
C GLY A 9 10.15 -39.68 -40.17
N LEU A 10 9.66 -39.04 -39.09
CA LEU A 10 8.28 -38.59 -38.97
C LEU A 10 8.03 -37.34 -39.83
N ILE A 11 7.23 -37.49 -40.89
CA ILE A 11 6.81 -36.39 -41.76
C ILE A 11 5.34 -36.08 -41.45
N PRO A 12 4.94 -34.80 -41.34
CA PRO A 12 3.53 -34.46 -41.17
C PRO A 12 2.68 -35.01 -42.32
N GLU A 13 1.47 -35.49 -42.02
CA GLU A 13 0.53 -36.00 -43.04
C GLU A 13 0.19 -34.96 -44.12
N ALA A 14 0.32 -33.66 -43.80
CA ALA A 14 0.13 -32.55 -44.72
C ALA A 14 1.37 -32.20 -45.58
N SER A 15 2.49 -32.89 -45.40
CA SER A 15 3.70 -32.65 -46.18
C SER A 15 3.47 -33.03 -47.64
N ARG A 16 3.70 -32.09 -48.55
CA ARG A 16 3.56 -32.30 -50.00
C ARG A 16 4.78 -32.96 -50.65
N GLY A 17 5.77 -33.39 -49.85
CA GLY A 17 7.05 -33.89 -50.38
C GLY A 17 7.87 -32.84 -51.14
N GLN A 18 7.51 -31.56 -51.02
CA GLN A 18 8.20 -30.45 -51.66
C GLN A 18 9.57 -30.28 -51.03
N GLN A 19 10.62 -30.23 -51.85
CA GLN A 19 11.98 -30.00 -51.41
C GLN A 19 12.51 -28.78 -52.16
N TRP A 20 12.33 -27.62 -51.54
CA TRP A 20 12.83 -26.37 -52.08
C TRP A 20 14.35 -26.31 -52.01
N VAL A 21 14.98 -26.16 -53.17
CA VAL A 21 16.44 -26.06 -53.29
C VAL A 21 16.82 -24.63 -53.65
N ALA A 22 17.85 -24.11 -53.00
CA ALA A 22 18.42 -22.81 -53.31
C ALA A 22 18.85 -22.75 -54.79
N GLU A 23 18.31 -21.78 -55.55
CA GLU A 23 18.65 -21.57 -56.97
C GLU A 23 19.65 -20.42 -57.13
N ASP A 24 19.31 -19.23 -56.62
CA ASP A 24 20.21 -18.07 -56.65
C ASP A 24 19.96 -17.05 -55.53
N LEU A 25 21.02 -16.36 -55.13
CA LEU A 25 21.02 -15.19 -54.23
C LEU A 25 21.42 -13.96 -55.03
N GLN A 26 20.64 -12.89 -54.93
CA GLN A 26 20.91 -11.59 -55.55
C GLN A 26 21.10 -10.52 -54.49
N LEU A 27 22.08 -9.65 -54.70
CA LEU A 27 22.47 -8.59 -53.77
C LEU A 27 22.58 -7.25 -54.49
N VAL A 28 22.04 -6.19 -53.90
CA VAL A 28 22.26 -4.80 -54.32
C VAL A 28 22.79 -4.02 -53.12
N ASN A 29 23.91 -3.32 -53.31
CA ASN A 29 24.48 -2.39 -52.33
C ASN A 29 24.64 -3.01 -50.92
N TRP A 30 25.19 -4.23 -50.84
CA TRP A 30 25.32 -4.97 -49.58
C TRP A 30 26.79 -5.20 -49.20
N GLY A 31 27.27 -4.52 -48.16
CA GLY A 31 28.67 -4.56 -47.75
C GLY A 31 29.61 -4.12 -48.87
N GLY A 32 30.54 -4.99 -49.25
CA GLY A 32 31.44 -4.75 -50.39
C GLY A 32 30.81 -4.98 -51.76
N TYR A 33 29.59 -5.54 -51.84
CA TYR A 33 28.84 -5.68 -53.10
C TYR A 33 28.22 -4.34 -53.46
N ASP A 34 28.95 -3.54 -54.24
CA ASP A 34 28.56 -2.20 -54.64
C ASP A 34 27.83 -2.19 -55.99
N GLY A 35 26.73 -1.43 -56.09
CA GLY A 35 25.79 -1.51 -57.20
C GLY A 35 25.03 -2.85 -57.22
N GLY A 36 24.68 -3.32 -58.41
CA GLY A 36 24.06 -4.63 -58.60
C GLY A 36 22.94 -4.63 -59.65
N PRO A 37 22.17 -5.72 -59.75
CA PRO A 37 22.21 -6.88 -58.85
C PRO A 37 23.41 -7.81 -59.09
N HIS A 38 24.14 -8.14 -58.02
CA HIS A 38 25.16 -9.19 -58.00
C HIS A 38 24.47 -10.53 -57.79
N ARG A 39 24.65 -11.49 -58.70
CA ARG A 39 23.97 -12.79 -58.65
C ARG A 39 24.92 -13.94 -58.36
N VAL A 40 24.57 -14.76 -57.38
CA VAL A 40 25.28 -15.98 -56.99
C VAL A 40 24.35 -17.16 -57.24
N ARG A 41 24.71 -18.05 -58.16
CA ARG A 41 23.94 -19.26 -58.49
C ARG A 41 24.42 -20.43 -57.65
N PHE A 42 23.48 -21.21 -57.13
CA PHE A 42 23.76 -22.39 -56.34
C PHE A 42 23.57 -23.67 -57.15
N SER A 43 24.40 -24.66 -56.85
CA SER A 43 24.22 -26.02 -57.33
C SER A 43 23.19 -26.71 -56.44
N PRO A 44 22.27 -27.52 -57.01
CA PRO A 44 21.31 -28.27 -56.21
C PRO A 44 21.94 -29.25 -55.21
N ALA A 45 23.20 -29.65 -55.44
CA ALA A 45 23.91 -30.58 -54.57
C ALA A 45 24.82 -29.84 -53.56
N ALA A 46 25.86 -29.16 -54.05
CA ALA A 46 26.82 -28.46 -53.21
C ALA A 46 27.48 -27.30 -53.96
N THR A 47 27.62 -26.16 -53.28
CA THR A 47 28.35 -24.98 -53.76
C THR A 47 29.48 -24.67 -52.80
N LEU A 48 30.73 -24.71 -53.29
CA LEU A 48 31.91 -24.34 -52.52
C LEU A 48 32.30 -22.89 -52.82
N LEU A 49 32.41 -22.07 -51.77
CA LEU A 49 32.80 -20.66 -51.86
C LEU A 49 34.27 -20.50 -51.46
N CYS A 50 35.15 -20.28 -52.44
CA CYS A 50 36.59 -20.11 -52.24
C CYS A 50 37.01 -18.63 -52.36
N GLY A 51 38.06 -18.24 -51.63
CA GLY A 51 38.67 -16.91 -51.72
C GLY A 51 39.45 -16.53 -50.47
N GLY A 52 40.34 -15.53 -50.56
CA GLY A 52 41.11 -15.02 -49.42
C GLY A 52 40.25 -14.39 -48.32
N SER A 53 40.84 -14.09 -47.16
CA SER A 53 40.15 -13.29 -46.13
C SER A 53 39.75 -11.92 -46.70
N GLY A 54 38.59 -11.38 -46.30
CA GLY A 54 38.09 -10.11 -46.81
C GLY A 54 37.48 -10.13 -48.21
N SER A 55 37.43 -11.27 -48.90
CA SER A 55 36.90 -11.37 -50.28
C SER A 55 35.36 -11.29 -50.41
N GLY A 56 34.63 -10.91 -49.35
CA GLY A 56 33.17 -10.80 -49.36
C GLY A 56 32.35 -12.08 -49.07
N LYS A 57 33.00 -13.24 -48.85
CA LYS A 57 32.29 -14.51 -48.55
C LYS A 57 31.37 -14.40 -47.34
N SER A 58 31.88 -13.91 -46.21
CA SER A 58 31.08 -13.74 -44.99
C SER A 58 29.99 -12.68 -45.17
N THR A 59 30.27 -11.61 -45.91
CA THR A 59 29.28 -10.58 -46.28
C THR A 59 28.09 -11.18 -47.03
N MET A 60 28.34 -12.10 -47.96
CA MET A 60 27.30 -12.82 -48.70
C MET A 60 26.49 -13.75 -47.78
N MET A 61 27.15 -14.49 -46.89
CA MET A 61 26.46 -15.36 -45.93
C MET A 61 25.63 -14.54 -44.93
N ASP A 62 26.11 -13.39 -44.50
CA ASP A 62 25.37 -12.46 -43.67
C ASP A 62 24.15 -11.87 -44.40
N ALA A 63 24.20 -11.74 -45.73
CA ALA A 63 23.02 -11.37 -46.51
C ALA A 63 21.92 -12.43 -46.40
N TYR A 64 22.29 -13.71 -46.53
CA TYR A 64 21.37 -14.82 -46.30
C TYR A 64 20.80 -14.82 -44.88
N ILE A 65 21.63 -14.56 -43.86
CA ILE A 65 21.20 -14.39 -42.47
C ILE A 65 20.25 -13.19 -42.32
N ALA A 66 20.51 -12.07 -43.01
CA ALA A 66 19.66 -10.89 -42.98
C ALA A 66 18.26 -11.15 -43.57
N LEU A 67 18.20 -11.99 -44.61
CA LEU A 67 16.97 -12.40 -45.28
C LEU A 67 16.17 -13.39 -44.45
N MET A 68 16.81 -14.46 -43.97
CA MET A 68 16.15 -15.65 -43.44
C MET A 68 15.98 -15.66 -41.93
N MET A 69 16.89 -15.01 -41.20
CA MET A 69 16.98 -15.12 -39.74
C MET A 69 16.36 -13.91 -39.04
N PRO A 70 15.86 -14.05 -37.80
CA PRO A 70 15.41 -12.92 -37.01
C PRO A 70 16.54 -11.92 -36.75
N HIS A 71 16.16 -10.68 -36.42
CA HIS A 71 17.11 -9.59 -36.14
C HIS A 71 18.02 -9.87 -34.94
N THR A 72 17.67 -10.84 -34.10
CA THR A 72 18.45 -11.31 -32.94
C THR A 72 19.65 -12.19 -33.33
N THR A 73 19.74 -12.64 -34.59
CA THR A 73 20.88 -13.42 -35.07
C THR A 73 22.04 -12.48 -35.46
N PRO A 74 23.21 -12.57 -34.80
CA PRO A 74 24.35 -11.70 -35.09
C PRO A 74 24.93 -11.97 -36.48
N PHE A 75 25.49 -10.93 -37.09
CA PHE A 75 26.30 -11.03 -38.30
C PHE A 75 27.75 -11.38 -37.96
N ASN A 76 28.49 -11.95 -38.92
CA ASN A 76 29.86 -12.43 -38.76
C ASN A 76 30.05 -13.29 -37.50
N GLY A 77 29.11 -14.21 -37.25
CA GLY A 77 29.07 -15.01 -36.01
C GLY A 77 30.37 -15.78 -35.71
N ALA A 78 31.13 -16.16 -36.74
CA ALA A 78 32.41 -16.86 -36.60
C ALA A 78 33.54 -15.98 -36.03
N SER A 79 33.58 -14.69 -36.33
CA SER A 79 34.58 -13.76 -35.77
C SER A 79 34.08 -13.02 -34.55
N ASN A 80 32.76 -12.89 -34.38
CA ASN A 80 32.13 -12.14 -33.30
C ASN A 80 31.85 -12.97 -32.04
N GLY A 81 32.36 -14.21 -31.95
CA GLY A 81 32.11 -15.14 -30.84
C GLY A 81 32.49 -14.67 -29.43
N GLY A 82 33.15 -13.51 -29.30
CA GLY A 82 33.50 -12.88 -28.02
C GLY A 82 32.98 -11.46 -27.82
N VAL A 83 32.15 -10.91 -28.72
CA VAL A 83 31.65 -9.53 -28.61
C VAL A 83 30.41 -9.50 -27.72
N THR A 84 30.53 -8.86 -26.55
CA THR A 84 29.41 -8.59 -25.64
C THR A 84 28.56 -7.44 -26.18
N GLY A 85 27.25 -7.62 -26.34
CA GLY A 85 26.34 -6.57 -26.81
C GLY A 85 25.07 -7.11 -27.47
N ARG A 86 24.14 -6.21 -27.83
CA ARG A 86 22.93 -6.59 -28.58
C ARG A 86 23.33 -7.06 -29.98
N PRO A 87 22.86 -8.24 -30.45
CA PRO A 87 23.08 -8.68 -31.83
C PRO A 87 22.64 -7.61 -32.83
N ARG A 88 23.48 -7.31 -33.82
CA ARG A 88 23.27 -6.23 -34.80
C ARG A 88 23.07 -4.83 -34.17
N GLY A 89 23.59 -4.60 -32.97
CA GLY A 89 23.68 -3.28 -32.35
C GLY A 89 24.74 -2.39 -33.02
N ASP A 90 24.90 -1.17 -32.53
CA ASP A 90 25.79 -0.15 -33.13
C ASP A 90 27.28 -0.53 -33.08
N GLU A 91 27.67 -1.30 -32.05
CA GLU A 91 29.03 -1.80 -31.86
C GLU A 91 29.37 -3.00 -32.76
N GLN A 92 28.37 -3.60 -33.42
CA GLN A 92 28.54 -4.76 -34.31
C GLN A 92 28.17 -4.41 -35.75
N ARG A 93 28.54 -5.28 -36.70
CA ARG A 93 27.98 -5.19 -38.05
C ARG A 93 26.46 -5.38 -37.97
N ASN A 94 25.73 -4.45 -38.56
CA ASN A 94 24.28 -4.43 -38.65
C ASN A 94 23.84 -4.10 -40.08
N VAL A 95 22.52 -4.11 -40.32
CA VAL A 95 21.95 -3.88 -41.66
C VAL A 95 22.35 -2.52 -42.23
N LEU A 96 22.39 -1.46 -41.42
CA LEU A 96 22.84 -0.14 -41.85
C LEU A 96 24.32 -0.14 -42.26
N SER A 97 25.18 -0.78 -41.45
CA SER A 97 26.61 -0.87 -41.75
C SER A 97 26.88 -1.64 -43.05
N TYR A 98 26.10 -2.68 -43.35
CA TYR A 98 26.18 -3.38 -44.64
C TYR A 98 25.55 -2.56 -45.77
N GLY A 99 24.37 -1.99 -45.54
CA GLY A 99 23.64 -1.16 -46.49
C GLY A 99 24.31 0.18 -46.83
N ARG A 100 25.32 0.61 -46.07
CA ARG A 100 26.24 1.70 -46.41
C ARG A 100 27.64 1.24 -46.83
N GLY A 101 27.96 -0.04 -46.61
CA GLY A 101 29.30 -0.58 -46.87
C GLY A 101 30.37 0.05 -45.96
N LYS A 102 30.23 -0.07 -44.64
CA LYS A 102 31.20 0.40 -43.64
C LYS A 102 32.57 -0.25 -43.89
N LEU A 103 33.57 0.57 -44.25
CA LEU A 103 34.95 0.15 -44.48
C LEU A 103 35.76 0.25 -43.19
N ASP A 104 35.82 1.46 -42.63
CA ASP A 104 36.68 1.78 -41.50
C ASP A 104 36.02 2.81 -40.56
N GLU A 105 36.58 2.97 -39.37
CA GLU A 105 36.13 3.89 -38.34
C GLU A 105 37.32 4.67 -37.78
N THR A 106 37.38 5.96 -38.09
CA THR A 106 38.45 6.85 -37.62
C THR A 106 37.92 7.72 -36.49
N ARG A 107 38.59 7.69 -35.33
CA ARG A 107 38.30 8.61 -34.22
C ARG A 107 39.08 9.91 -34.42
N THR A 108 38.39 11.02 -34.63
CA THR A 108 38.95 12.37 -34.70
C THR A 108 38.57 13.18 -33.46
N GLU A 109 39.19 14.34 -33.26
CA GLU A 109 38.87 15.25 -32.14
C GLU A 109 37.42 15.79 -32.21
N GLU A 110 36.80 15.79 -33.40
CA GLU A 110 35.42 16.18 -33.65
C GLU A 110 34.40 15.03 -33.49
N GLY A 111 34.87 13.81 -33.22
CA GLY A 111 34.03 12.62 -33.05
C GLY A 111 34.49 11.42 -33.88
N THR A 112 33.66 10.38 -33.93
CA THR A 112 34.00 9.17 -34.69
C THR A 112 33.45 9.27 -36.12
N LYS A 113 34.33 9.40 -37.11
CA LYS A 113 33.97 9.42 -38.54
C LYS A 113 34.05 8.02 -39.11
N VAL A 114 32.91 7.49 -39.56
CA VAL A 114 32.81 6.19 -40.21
C VAL A 114 33.00 6.37 -41.72
N GLN A 115 33.96 5.68 -42.31
CA GLN A 115 34.12 5.62 -43.77
C GLN A 115 33.15 4.59 -44.33
N VAL A 116 32.29 5.03 -45.26
CA VAL A 116 31.26 4.22 -45.90
C VAL A 116 31.42 4.29 -47.42
N LEU A 117 31.09 3.19 -48.12
CA LEU A 117 31.04 3.17 -49.58
C LEU A 117 29.87 3.99 -50.14
N ARG A 118 28.77 4.05 -49.38
CA ARG A 118 27.48 4.59 -49.83
C ARG A 118 26.79 5.36 -48.71
N GLY A 119 25.95 6.32 -49.10
CA GLY A 119 25.09 7.06 -48.18
C GLY A 119 25.80 8.13 -47.33
N ASP A 120 26.97 8.61 -47.76
CA ASP A 120 27.63 9.79 -47.19
C ASP A 120 27.06 11.05 -47.85
N GLY A 121 26.23 11.79 -47.11
CA GLY A 121 25.56 13.00 -47.61
C GLY A 121 24.39 12.78 -48.57
N GLU A 122 24.16 11.56 -49.04
CA GLU A 122 23.08 11.20 -49.98
C GLU A 122 22.27 10.01 -49.48
N ASP A 123 21.04 9.87 -49.97
CA ASP A 123 20.21 8.70 -49.69
C ASP A 123 20.77 7.46 -50.43
N THR A 124 20.62 6.28 -49.84
CA THR A 124 21.01 5.02 -50.47
C THR A 124 19.97 3.94 -50.22
N TRP A 125 20.14 2.78 -50.83
CA TRP A 125 19.26 1.64 -50.61
C TRP A 125 20.04 0.34 -50.80
N THR A 126 19.58 -0.72 -50.17
CA THR A 126 20.12 -2.07 -50.32
C THR A 126 19.00 -3.09 -50.41
N ALA A 127 19.22 -4.19 -51.12
CA ALA A 127 18.26 -5.26 -51.22
C ALA A 127 18.95 -6.63 -51.34
N ILE A 128 18.25 -7.65 -50.87
CA ILE A 128 18.66 -9.04 -50.85
C ILE A 128 17.46 -9.85 -51.34
N ALA A 129 17.68 -10.71 -52.34
CA ALA A 129 16.68 -11.64 -52.82
C ALA A 129 17.25 -13.06 -52.88
N MET A 130 16.49 -14.05 -52.45
CA MET A 130 16.83 -15.46 -52.59
C MET A 130 15.70 -16.17 -53.32
N THR A 131 16.04 -16.91 -54.37
CA THR A 131 15.10 -17.75 -55.12
C THR A 131 15.37 -19.21 -54.80
N TRP A 132 14.30 -19.94 -54.51
CA TRP A 132 14.30 -21.39 -54.40
C TRP A 132 13.49 -22.00 -55.54
N ARG A 133 13.89 -23.19 -55.95
CA ARG A 133 13.20 -24.00 -56.95
C ARG A 133 12.75 -25.32 -56.32
N ASP A 134 11.52 -25.71 -56.57
CA ASP A 134 10.98 -27.01 -56.18
C ASP A 134 11.11 -28.04 -57.33
N HIS A 135 10.82 -29.30 -57.05
CA HIS A 135 10.92 -30.42 -57.99
C HIS A 135 9.98 -30.30 -59.21
N ASP A 136 8.90 -29.53 -59.10
CA ASP A 136 7.94 -29.24 -60.17
C ASP A 136 8.33 -28.01 -61.03
N ASP A 137 9.57 -27.50 -60.86
CA ASP A 137 10.11 -26.26 -61.44
C ASP A 137 9.40 -24.98 -60.99
N SER A 138 8.50 -25.07 -59.99
CA SER A 138 7.97 -23.89 -59.31
C SER A 138 9.11 -23.11 -58.65
N ARG A 139 9.01 -21.79 -58.70
CA ARG A 139 9.98 -20.87 -58.10
C ARG A 139 9.31 -20.02 -57.05
N PHE A 140 10.05 -19.77 -55.98
CA PHE A 140 9.63 -18.87 -54.91
C PHE A 140 10.80 -17.95 -54.58
N THR A 141 10.56 -16.65 -54.58
CA THR A 141 11.57 -15.65 -54.23
C THR A 141 11.12 -14.87 -53.00
N ALA A 142 12.03 -14.72 -52.04
CA ALA A 142 11.86 -13.85 -50.89
C ALA A 142 12.83 -12.67 -50.98
N VAL A 143 12.34 -11.49 -50.63
CA VAL A 143 13.06 -10.23 -50.75
C VAL A 143 13.01 -9.46 -49.44
N ARG A 144 14.16 -8.94 -49.02
CA ARG A 144 14.25 -7.84 -48.06
C ARG A 144 15.00 -6.68 -48.68
N ALA A 145 14.45 -5.48 -48.52
CA ALA A 145 15.08 -4.26 -48.99
C ALA A 145 14.95 -3.15 -47.95
N TRP A 146 15.90 -2.22 -47.98
CA TRP A 146 15.97 -1.10 -47.07
C TRP A 146 16.29 0.17 -47.85
N TYR A 147 15.43 1.17 -47.75
CA TYR A 147 15.74 2.54 -48.17
C TYR A 147 16.35 3.25 -46.98
N ILE A 148 17.54 3.81 -47.16
CA ILE A 148 18.39 4.38 -46.11
C ILE A 148 18.58 5.87 -46.40
N PRO A 149 17.80 6.76 -45.74
CA PRO A 149 18.04 8.18 -45.83
C PRO A 149 19.46 8.56 -45.40
N ALA A 150 20.02 9.65 -45.96
CA ALA A 150 21.35 10.16 -45.61
C ALA A 150 21.51 10.36 -44.09
N GLY A 151 20.45 10.87 -43.44
CA GLY A 151 20.42 11.14 -42.01
C GLY A 151 20.17 9.93 -41.10
N ALA A 152 19.91 8.73 -41.64
CA ALA A 152 19.58 7.56 -40.83
C ALA A 152 20.74 7.16 -39.90
N ARG A 153 20.46 6.97 -38.61
CA ARG A 153 21.43 6.52 -37.61
C ARG A 153 21.07 5.15 -37.04
N VAL A 154 19.77 4.85 -36.94
CA VAL A 154 19.25 3.57 -36.48
C VAL A 154 18.39 2.90 -37.55
N LEU A 155 18.22 1.59 -37.46
CA LEU A 155 17.47 0.83 -38.47
C LEU A 155 16.00 1.27 -38.58
N GLU A 156 15.45 1.85 -37.51
CA GLU A 156 14.08 2.37 -37.47
C GLU A 156 13.88 3.60 -38.37
N ASP A 157 14.97 4.33 -38.70
CA ASP A 157 14.93 5.47 -39.62
C ASP A 157 14.78 5.04 -41.09
N THR A 158 14.88 3.73 -41.38
CA THR A 158 14.84 3.17 -42.74
C THR A 158 13.44 2.72 -43.13
N VAL A 159 13.13 2.79 -44.44
CA VAL A 159 11.95 2.10 -44.98
C VAL A 159 12.30 0.64 -45.21
N ARG A 160 11.63 -0.25 -44.49
CA ARG A 160 11.93 -1.70 -44.46
C ARG A 160 10.89 -2.46 -45.28
N VAL A 161 11.33 -3.05 -46.38
CA VAL A 161 10.49 -3.90 -47.23
C VAL A 161 10.76 -5.36 -46.91
N ARG A 162 9.66 -6.12 -46.81
CA ARG A 162 9.61 -7.57 -46.77
C ARG A 162 8.63 -7.97 -47.85
N ALA A 163 9.05 -8.75 -48.82
CA ALA A 163 8.16 -9.12 -49.90
C ALA A 163 8.49 -10.50 -50.45
N THR A 164 7.51 -11.13 -51.09
CA THR A 164 7.65 -12.46 -51.68
C THR A 164 7.06 -12.49 -53.07
N ALA A 165 7.54 -13.40 -53.92
CA ALA A 165 6.92 -13.73 -55.20
C ALA A 165 6.89 -15.25 -55.39
N ASN A 166 5.79 -15.77 -55.93
CA ASN A 166 5.67 -17.17 -56.34
C ASN A 166 6.21 -17.36 -57.78
N ALA A 167 7.38 -16.78 -58.06
CA ALA A 167 8.10 -16.84 -59.32
C ALA A 167 9.56 -16.45 -59.08
N SER A 168 10.42 -16.63 -60.07
CA SER A 168 11.74 -15.98 -60.07
C SER A 168 11.59 -14.46 -60.12
N PHE A 169 12.42 -13.75 -59.36
CA PHE A 169 12.46 -12.29 -59.38
C PHE A 169 13.87 -11.77 -59.72
N ASP A 170 13.94 -10.78 -60.62
CA ASP A 170 15.18 -10.05 -60.89
C ASP A 170 15.25 -8.80 -60.02
N LEU A 171 16.27 -8.75 -59.16
CA LEU A 171 16.42 -7.71 -58.15
C LEU A 171 16.67 -6.32 -58.75
N ALA A 172 17.09 -6.24 -60.02
CA ALA A 172 17.17 -4.99 -60.77
C ALA A 172 15.83 -4.24 -60.84
N ALA A 173 14.69 -4.96 -60.88
CA ALA A 173 13.37 -4.35 -60.95
C ALA A 173 13.02 -3.48 -59.72
N LEU A 174 13.71 -3.69 -58.59
CA LEU A 174 13.52 -2.86 -57.41
C LEU A 174 14.18 -1.48 -57.50
N GLU A 175 15.02 -1.20 -58.50
CA GLU A 175 15.65 0.12 -58.65
C GLU A 175 14.61 1.23 -58.86
N THR A 176 13.59 0.98 -59.69
CA THR A 176 12.46 1.91 -59.86
C THR A 176 11.70 2.09 -58.55
N ALA A 177 11.46 1.01 -57.79
CA ALA A 177 10.82 1.09 -56.49
C ALA A 177 11.65 1.89 -55.48
N ALA A 178 12.98 1.76 -55.52
CA ALA A 178 13.92 2.47 -54.66
C ALA A 178 13.92 3.98 -54.92
N SER A 179 13.81 4.41 -56.18
CA SER A 179 13.63 5.83 -56.53
C SER A 179 12.36 6.45 -55.93
N GLN A 180 11.37 5.60 -55.62
CA GLN A 180 10.12 5.94 -54.94
C GLN A 180 10.14 5.56 -53.46
N ARG A 181 11.33 5.51 -52.84
CA ARG A 181 11.54 5.20 -51.41
C ARG A 181 10.96 3.86 -50.96
N LEU A 182 10.87 2.89 -51.87
CA LEU A 182 10.39 1.54 -51.62
C LEU A 182 8.97 1.48 -50.99
N THR A 183 8.06 2.35 -51.42
CA THR A 183 6.65 2.27 -50.99
C THR A 183 6.00 0.93 -51.36
N ASP A 184 5.02 0.47 -50.59
CA ASP A 184 4.27 -0.76 -50.90
C ASP A 184 3.69 -0.78 -52.31
N ALA A 185 3.23 0.37 -52.81
CA ALA A 185 2.71 0.49 -54.18
C ALA A 185 3.79 0.25 -55.24
N SER A 186 4.99 0.81 -55.03
CA SER A 186 6.11 0.65 -55.97
C SER A 186 6.70 -0.76 -55.93
N VAL A 187 6.72 -1.40 -54.76
CA VAL A 187 7.11 -2.81 -54.59
C VAL A 187 6.11 -3.75 -55.26
N ARG A 188 4.80 -3.49 -55.16
CA ARG A 188 3.76 -4.24 -55.89
C ARG A 188 3.88 -4.07 -57.40
N ALA A 189 4.14 -2.84 -57.87
CA ALA A 189 4.34 -2.57 -59.29
C ALA A 189 5.56 -3.30 -59.86
N ALA A 190 6.58 -3.57 -59.03
CA ALA A 190 7.72 -4.40 -59.42
C ALA A 190 7.38 -5.90 -59.52
N GLY A 191 6.20 -6.35 -59.06
CA GLY A 191 5.78 -7.75 -59.11
C GLY A 191 6.03 -8.55 -57.83
N LEU A 192 6.26 -7.86 -56.71
CA LEU A 192 6.42 -8.48 -55.39
C LEU A 192 5.16 -8.27 -54.53
N GLU A 193 4.90 -9.18 -53.61
CA GLU A 193 3.83 -9.04 -52.60
C GLU A 193 4.42 -8.58 -51.26
N PRO A 194 4.20 -7.32 -50.83
CA PRO A 194 4.68 -6.83 -49.55
C PRO A 194 4.01 -7.54 -48.37
N VAL A 195 4.76 -7.72 -47.29
CA VAL A 195 4.32 -8.32 -46.03
C VAL A 195 4.55 -7.31 -44.89
N GLY A 196 3.53 -7.11 -44.07
CA GLY A 196 3.50 -6.03 -43.08
C GLY A 196 4.49 -6.22 -41.92
N THR A 197 4.68 -7.46 -41.45
CA THR A 197 5.50 -7.74 -40.26
C THR A 197 6.61 -8.76 -40.50
N ASP A 198 7.69 -8.69 -39.72
CA ASP A 198 8.74 -9.72 -39.72
C ASP A 198 8.18 -11.11 -39.37
N ARG A 199 7.22 -11.17 -38.44
CA ARG A 199 6.60 -12.43 -38.01
C ARG A 199 5.82 -13.08 -39.13
N GLU A 200 4.99 -12.32 -39.86
CA GLU A 200 4.24 -12.83 -41.01
C GLU A 200 5.18 -13.25 -42.15
N PHE A 201 6.23 -12.47 -42.40
CA PHE A 201 7.22 -12.79 -43.43
C PHE A 201 7.96 -14.09 -43.13
N SER A 202 8.45 -14.27 -41.90
CA SER A 202 9.08 -15.52 -41.46
C SER A 202 8.08 -16.68 -41.47
N ALA A 203 6.83 -16.48 -41.05
CA ALA A 203 5.80 -17.51 -41.10
C ALA A 203 5.51 -17.96 -42.54
N ARG A 204 5.41 -17.02 -43.49
CA ARG A 204 5.22 -17.31 -44.92
C ARG A 204 6.42 -18.05 -45.50
N LEU A 205 7.64 -17.60 -45.22
CA LEU A 205 8.88 -18.29 -45.61
C LEU A 205 8.92 -19.72 -45.09
N HIS A 206 8.71 -19.91 -43.79
CA HIS A 206 8.76 -21.23 -43.16
C HIS A 206 7.67 -22.16 -43.71
N SER A 207 6.46 -21.64 -43.90
CA SER A 207 5.35 -22.41 -44.45
C SER A 207 5.58 -22.81 -45.90
N MET A 208 6.09 -21.91 -46.75
CA MET A 208 6.35 -22.20 -48.16
C MET A 208 7.49 -23.20 -48.32
N LEU A 209 8.60 -23.00 -47.58
CA LEU A 209 9.80 -23.81 -47.67
C LEU A 209 9.73 -25.11 -46.85
N GLY A 210 8.65 -25.35 -46.11
CA GLY A 210 8.50 -26.52 -45.24
C GLY A 210 9.46 -26.53 -44.05
N ILE A 211 9.91 -25.37 -43.58
CA ILE A 211 10.88 -25.24 -42.48
C ILE A 211 10.15 -25.33 -41.14
N GLY A 212 10.36 -26.45 -40.43
CA GLY A 212 9.79 -26.68 -39.11
C GLY A 212 8.29 -26.95 -39.17
N ALA A 213 7.94 -28.23 -39.27
CA ALA A 213 6.58 -28.71 -39.05
C ALA A 213 6.06 -28.24 -37.67
N ALA A 214 4.75 -28.06 -37.52
CA ALA A 214 4.08 -27.71 -36.25
C ALA A 214 4.45 -26.35 -35.60
N GLY A 215 5.17 -25.46 -36.29
CA GLY A 215 5.55 -24.15 -35.72
C GLY A 215 6.96 -24.09 -35.12
N ALA A 216 7.77 -25.14 -35.28
CA ALA A 216 9.17 -25.20 -34.84
C ALA A 216 10.17 -24.49 -35.79
N GLY A 217 9.70 -23.73 -36.79
CA GLY A 217 10.56 -23.11 -37.80
C GLY A 217 11.65 -22.19 -37.23
N SER A 218 11.35 -21.46 -36.14
CA SER A 218 12.34 -20.61 -35.46
C SER A 218 13.51 -21.38 -34.86
N ASN A 219 13.28 -22.62 -34.39
CA ASN A 219 14.32 -23.45 -33.79
C ASN A 219 15.24 -24.02 -34.87
N ALA A 220 14.67 -24.47 -36.00
CA ALA A 220 15.44 -24.92 -37.16
C ALA A 220 16.33 -23.81 -37.72
N MET A 221 15.79 -22.59 -37.86
CA MET A 221 16.57 -21.44 -38.31
C MET A 221 17.65 -21.04 -37.29
N SER A 222 17.35 -21.08 -35.99
CA SER A 222 18.34 -20.83 -34.93
C SER A 222 19.49 -21.84 -34.96
N LEU A 223 19.20 -23.12 -35.20
CA LEU A 223 20.21 -24.16 -35.34
C LEU A 223 21.12 -23.90 -36.54
N LEU A 224 20.53 -23.61 -37.70
CA LEU A 224 21.28 -23.29 -38.92
C LEU A 224 22.18 -22.07 -38.71
N ALA A 225 21.69 -21.02 -38.04
CA ALA A 225 22.50 -19.84 -37.71
C ALA A 225 23.71 -20.17 -36.83
N ARG A 226 23.57 -21.04 -35.82
CA ARG A 226 24.69 -21.46 -34.95
C ARG A 226 25.73 -22.27 -35.73
N ILE A 227 25.28 -23.17 -36.61
CA ILE A 227 26.17 -23.95 -37.50
C ILE A 227 26.95 -23.01 -38.43
N GLN A 228 26.27 -22.05 -39.07
CA GLN A 228 26.91 -21.05 -39.94
C GLN A 228 27.89 -20.15 -39.20
N ALA A 229 27.59 -19.81 -37.95
CA ALA A 229 28.47 -19.04 -37.10
C ALA A 229 29.70 -19.83 -36.60
N GLY A 230 29.81 -21.13 -36.88
CA GLY A 230 30.90 -21.97 -36.39
C GLY A 230 30.97 -22.01 -34.86
N GLN A 231 29.88 -21.65 -34.16
CA GLN A 231 29.84 -21.66 -32.72
C GLN A 231 29.97 -23.11 -32.24
N GLN A 232 30.94 -23.34 -31.38
CA GLN A 232 31.17 -24.67 -30.80
C GLN A 232 29.93 -25.05 -29.98
N ILE A 233 29.21 -26.07 -30.44
CA ILE A 233 28.20 -26.73 -29.63
C ILE A 233 28.97 -27.50 -28.56
N THR A 234 29.05 -26.91 -27.37
CA THR A 234 29.90 -27.41 -26.28
C THR A 234 29.52 -28.83 -25.85
N THR A 235 28.23 -29.18 -25.92
CA THR A 235 27.76 -30.55 -25.67
C THR A 235 26.58 -30.92 -26.57
N VAL A 236 26.52 -32.19 -26.98
CA VAL A 236 25.38 -32.77 -27.70
C VAL A 236 24.10 -32.69 -26.85
N ASP A 237 24.23 -32.80 -25.52
CA ASP A 237 23.11 -32.72 -24.59
C ASP A 237 22.42 -31.34 -24.59
N ASP A 238 23.19 -30.26 -24.53
CA ASP A 238 22.64 -28.89 -24.58
C ASP A 238 21.99 -28.58 -25.94
N LEU A 239 22.56 -29.12 -27.03
CA LEU A 239 21.96 -29.05 -28.35
C LEU A 239 20.56 -29.69 -28.37
N TYR A 240 20.46 -30.93 -27.90
CA TYR A 240 19.19 -31.65 -27.90
C TYR A 240 18.18 -30.98 -26.99
N LYS A 241 18.56 -30.61 -25.77
CA LYS A 241 17.64 -29.97 -24.80
C LYS A 241 17.11 -28.62 -25.24
N ARG A 242 17.91 -27.80 -25.94
CA ARG A 242 17.48 -26.45 -26.35
C ARG A 242 16.85 -26.38 -27.72
N LEU A 243 17.24 -27.25 -28.65
CA LEU A 243 16.93 -27.08 -30.07
C LEU A 243 16.15 -28.24 -30.69
N VAL A 244 16.14 -29.42 -30.07
CA VAL A 244 15.48 -30.62 -30.61
C VAL A 244 14.30 -31.07 -29.75
N LEU A 245 14.47 -31.06 -28.43
CA LEU A 245 13.44 -31.44 -27.50
C LEU A 245 12.45 -30.28 -27.36
N GLU A 246 11.19 -30.57 -27.69
CA GLU A 246 10.08 -29.67 -27.39
C GLU A 246 9.82 -29.65 -25.89
N GLU A 247 9.56 -28.47 -25.36
CA GLU A 247 9.16 -28.35 -23.96
C GLU A 247 7.77 -28.99 -23.78
N PRO A 248 7.60 -29.94 -22.82
CA PRO A 248 6.32 -30.60 -22.63
C PRO A 248 5.22 -29.63 -22.19
N GLU A 249 4.00 -29.81 -22.69
CA GLU A 249 2.83 -28.98 -22.32
C GLU A 249 2.53 -28.98 -20.80
N THR A 250 3.03 -29.98 -20.07
CA THR A 250 2.92 -30.06 -18.62
C THR A 250 3.64 -28.91 -17.91
N MET A 251 4.73 -28.36 -18.47
CA MET A 251 5.44 -27.22 -17.88
C MET A 251 4.58 -25.94 -17.96
N ARG A 252 3.97 -25.69 -19.11
CA ARG A 252 3.00 -24.59 -19.26
C ARG A 252 1.81 -24.72 -18.29
N THR A 253 1.38 -25.95 -18.02
CA THR A 253 0.32 -26.22 -17.04
C THR A 253 0.80 -25.93 -15.62
N ALA A 254 2.03 -26.28 -15.28
CA ALA A 254 2.64 -25.95 -13.99
C ALA A 254 2.76 -24.43 -13.79
N ASP A 255 3.20 -23.70 -14.81
CA ASP A 255 3.26 -22.23 -14.76
C ASP A 255 1.87 -21.61 -14.55
N ALA A 256 0.84 -22.14 -15.23
CA ALA A 256 -0.53 -21.69 -15.03
C ALA A 256 -1.03 -21.93 -13.60
N VAL A 257 -0.63 -23.04 -12.97
CA VAL A 257 -0.96 -23.33 -11.57
C VAL A 257 -0.26 -22.36 -10.62
N VAL A 258 1.01 -22.01 -10.88
CA VAL A 258 1.75 -21.02 -10.08
C VAL A 258 1.08 -19.65 -10.16
N VAL A 259 0.75 -19.19 -11.36
CA VAL A 259 0.02 -17.92 -11.55
C VAL A 259 -1.30 -17.92 -10.81
N HIS A 260 -2.06 -19.03 -10.88
CA HIS A 260 -3.33 -19.13 -10.18
C HIS A 260 -3.16 -19.12 -8.64
N PHE A 261 -2.10 -19.74 -8.13
CA PHE A 261 -1.78 -19.70 -6.71
C PHE A 261 -1.47 -18.27 -6.25
N ASP A 262 -0.68 -17.51 -7.01
CA ASP A 262 -0.35 -16.12 -6.70
C ASP A 262 -1.60 -15.22 -6.66
N GLU A 263 -2.55 -15.44 -7.58
CA GLU A 263 -3.85 -14.75 -7.58
C GLU A 263 -4.69 -15.05 -6.33
N LEU A 264 -4.71 -16.32 -5.91
CA LEU A 264 -5.41 -16.75 -4.70
C LEU A 264 -4.76 -16.19 -3.43
N GLU A 265 -3.43 -16.18 -3.36
CA GLU A 265 -2.69 -15.61 -2.24
C GLU A 265 -2.93 -14.10 -2.12
N SER A 266 -2.87 -13.36 -3.24
CA SER A 266 -3.19 -11.94 -3.30
C SER A 266 -4.63 -11.65 -2.82
N THR A 267 -5.58 -12.48 -3.21
CA THR A 267 -6.98 -12.35 -2.77
C THR A 267 -7.14 -12.62 -1.28
N LYS A 268 -6.50 -13.67 -0.75
CA LYS A 268 -6.47 -13.94 0.69
C LYS A 268 -5.88 -12.77 1.46
N GLN A 269 -4.77 -12.18 0.99
CA GLN A 269 -4.13 -11.05 1.64
C GLN A 269 -5.05 -9.83 1.67
N ARG A 270 -5.75 -9.52 0.57
CA ARG A 270 -6.77 -8.45 0.55
C ARG A 270 -7.89 -8.69 1.55
N MET A 271 -8.38 -9.93 1.68
CA MET A 271 -9.40 -10.27 2.67
C MET A 271 -8.89 -10.11 4.11
N LEU A 272 -7.65 -10.50 4.40
CA LEU A 272 -7.04 -10.32 5.72
C LEU A 272 -6.90 -8.84 6.08
N VAL A 273 -6.44 -8.01 5.13
CA VAL A 273 -6.35 -6.56 5.31
C VAL A 273 -7.73 -5.95 5.54
N ALA A 274 -8.73 -6.29 4.74
CA ALA A 274 -10.09 -5.80 4.92
C ALA A 274 -10.66 -6.19 6.29
N ARG A 275 -10.42 -7.42 6.75
CA ARG A 275 -10.82 -7.88 8.09
C ARG A 275 -10.14 -7.06 9.20
N GLN A 276 -8.85 -6.77 9.07
CA GLN A 276 -8.12 -5.92 10.02
C GLN A 276 -8.65 -4.48 10.03
N GLN A 277 -8.97 -3.92 8.85
CA GLN A 277 -9.57 -2.59 8.74
C GLN A 277 -10.94 -2.53 9.42
N VAL A 278 -11.80 -3.52 9.20
CA VAL A 278 -13.11 -3.59 9.89
C VAL A 278 -12.91 -3.65 11.40
N ALA A 279 -12.04 -4.55 11.89
CA ALA A 279 -11.77 -4.69 13.32
C ALA A 279 -11.19 -3.40 13.94
N ALA A 280 -10.38 -2.64 13.21
CA ALA A 280 -9.84 -1.36 13.67
C ALA A 280 -10.89 -0.23 13.70
N LEU A 281 -11.82 -0.22 12.76
CA LEU A 281 -12.84 0.83 12.62
C LEU A 281 -14.09 0.57 13.48
N GLU A 282 -14.40 -0.68 13.80
CA GLU A 282 -15.58 -1.07 14.56
C GLU A 282 -15.70 -0.36 15.93
N PRO A 283 -14.63 -0.23 16.74
CA PRO A 283 -14.70 0.47 18.03
C PRO A 283 -14.93 1.98 17.94
N ILE A 284 -14.68 2.62 16.78
CA ILE A 284 -14.77 4.08 16.63
C ILE A 284 -16.20 4.57 16.88
N ARG A 285 -17.22 3.78 16.50
CA ARG A 285 -18.63 4.13 16.74
C ARG A 285 -18.95 4.20 18.23
N ASP A 286 -18.38 3.30 19.02
CA ASP A 286 -18.59 3.25 20.47
C ASP A 286 -17.82 4.36 21.17
N LEU A 287 -16.58 4.62 20.73
CA LEU A 287 -15.79 5.75 21.20
C LEU A 287 -16.49 7.08 20.91
N ARG A 288 -17.07 7.24 19.72
CA ARG A 288 -17.84 8.45 19.37
C ARG A 288 -19.04 8.63 20.28
N ARG A 289 -19.84 7.57 20.49
CA ARG A 289 -20.98 7.61 21.44
C ARG A 289 -20.54 8.00 22.86
N ARG A 290 -19.39 7.49 23.33
CA ARG A 290 -18.83 7.84 24.64
C ARG A 290 -18.38 9.31 24.71
N ILE A 291 -17.81 9.84 23.64
CA ILE A 291 -17.42 11.25 23.54
C ILE A 291 -18.65 12.14 23.57
N ASP A 292 -19.65 11.85 22.74
CA ASP A 292 -20.90 12.65 22.67
C ASP A 292 -21.61 12.64 24.04
N ALA A 293 -21.75 11.47 24.67
CA ALA A 293 -22.33 11.35 26.02
C ALA A 293 -21.48 12.03 27.12
N ALA A 294 -20.17 12.17 26.94
CA ALA A 294 -19.32 12.94 27.84
C ALA A 294 -19.49 14.46 27.63
N ALA A 295 -19.61 14.89 26.38
CA ALA A 295 -19.87 16.29 26.03
C ALA A 295 -21.24 16.75 26.56
N GLU A 296 -22.29 15.96 26.37
CA GLU A 296 -23.63 16.25 26.93
C GLU A 296 -23.60 16.37 28.45
N ARG A 297 -22.89 15.47 29.13
CA ARG A 297 -22.70 15.55 30.60
C ARG A 297 -21.94 16.81 31.00
N MET A 298 -20.92 17.21 30.25
CA MET A 298 -20.18 18.45 30.53
C MET A 298 -21.08 19.67 30.37
N THR A 299 -21.85 19.75 29.27
CA THR A 299 -22.82 20.83 29.06
C THR A 299 -23.86 20.91 30.18
N LEU A 300 -24.33 19.78 30.69
CA LEU A 300 -25.23 19.75 31.84
C LEU A 300 -24.55 20.28 33.11
N ILE A 301 -23.32 19.85 33.39
CA ILE A 301 -22.54 20.32 34.55
C ILE A 301 -22.29 21.83 34.45
N ASP A 302 -21.88 22.32 33.28
CA ASP A 302 -21.64 23.74 33.02
C ASP A 302 -22.93 24.56 33.18
N ALA A 303 -24.08 24.04 32.71
CA ALA A 303 -25.39 24.69 32.86
C ALA A 303 -25.83 24.77 34.33
N VAL A 304 -25.53 23.76 35.15
CA VAL A 304 -25.77 23.80 36.60
C VAL A 304 -24.83 24.83 37.26
N GLY A 305 -23.60 24.95 36.75
CA GLY A 305 -22.59 25.89 37.21
C GLY A 305 -21.96 25.50 38.55
N VAL A 306 -21.22 26.43 39.15
CA VAL A 306 -20.45 26.19 40.39
C VAL A 306 -21.09 26.92 41.57
N PHE A 307 -21.04 26.31 42.76
CA PHE A 307 -21.62 26.84 44.00
C PHE A 307 -21.00 28.15 44.54
N ASP A 308 -19.91 28.61 43.93
CA ASP A 308 -19.23 29.87 44.29
C ASP A 308 -19.62 31.03 43.36
N ASP A 309 -20.23 30.74 42.21
CA ASP A 309 -20.77 31.76 41.30
C ASP A 309 -22.19 32.15 41.74
N PRO A 310 -22.46 33.40 42.17
CA PRO A 310 -23.78 33.82 42.61
C PRO A 310 -24.88 33.72 41.55
N SER A 311 -24.52 33.70 40.27
CA SER A 311 -25.46 33.62 39.14
C SER A 311 -25.81 32.19 38.72
N SER A 312 -25.15 31.18 39.30
CA SER A 312 -25.37 29.78 38.93
C SER A 312 -26.62 29.16 39.56
N ILE A 313 -27.19 28.17 38.86
CA ILE A 313 -28.33 27.38 39.36
C ILE A 313 -27.92 26.59 40.62
N ALA A 314 -26.69 26.10 40.68
CA ALA A 314 -26.14 25.42 41.85
C ALA A 314 -26.16 26.32 43.11
N SER A 315 -25.75 27.58 42.96
CA SER A 315 -25.78 28.56 44.06
C SER A 315 -27.20 28.92 44.47
N LEU A 316 -28.13 29.05 43.52
CA LEU A 316 -29.55 29.25 43.80
C LEU A 316 -30.11 28.09 44.62
N TRP A 317 -29.91 26.84 44.18
CA TRP A 317 -30.36 25.66 44.91
C TRP A 317 -29.76 25.59 46.32
N ARG A 318 -28.47 25.91 46.49
CA ARG A 318 -27.81 25.97 47.80
C ARG A 318 -28.45 27.03 48.70
N ALA A 319 -28.77 28.20 48.15
CA ALA A 319 -29.42 29.28 48.89
C ALA A 319 -30.84 28.89 49.31
N GLU A 320 -31.64 28.31 48.40
CA GLU A 320 -32.98 27.81 48.69
C GLU A 320 -32.95 26.72 49.76
N ARG A 321 -32.06 25.73 49.61
CA ARG A 321 -31.93 24.65 50.60
C ARG A 321 -31.50 25.16 51.97
N ARG A 322 -30.58 26.14 52.00
CA ARG A 322 -30.19 26.81 53.25
C ARG A 322 -31.37 27.54 53.88
N MET A 323 -32.16 28.24 53.09
CA MET A 323 -33.36 28.95 53.57
C MET A 323 -34.39 27.97 54.14
N ASP A 324 -34.62 26.84 53.49
CA ASP A 324 -35.53 25.80 53.99
C ASP A 324 -35.05 25.24 55.34
N LEU A 325 -33.77 24.91 55.46
CA LEU A 325 -33.20 24.46 56.74
C LEU A 325 -33.33 25.52 57.84
N LEU A 326 -33.14 26.80 57.51
CA LEU A 326 -33.33 27.89 58.46
C LEU A 326 -34.80 28.03 58.88
N ARG A 327 -35.75 27.82 57.97
CA ARG A 327 -37.19 27.81 58.28
C ARG A 327 -37.57 26.63 59.17
N ASP A 328 -36.99 25.45 58.94
CA ASP A 328 -37.21 24.27 59.79
C ASP A 328 -36.72 24.56 61.23
N VAL A 329 -35.51 25.12 61.38
CA VAL A 329 -34.96 25.52 62.68
C VAL A 329 -35.80 26.63 63.32
N GLU A 330 -36.27 27.61 62.55
CA GLU A 330 -37.17 28.65 63.06
C GLU A 330 -38.49 28.06 63.58
N GLY A 331 -39.06 27.09 62.87
CA GLY A 331 -40.23 26.34 63.31
C GLY A 331 -39.99 25.62 64.63
N GLU A 332 -38.90 24.86 64.74
CA GLU A 332 -38.52 24.15 65.96
C GLU A 332 -38.35 25.12 67.15
N LEU A 333 -37.64 26.23 66.95
CA LEU A 333 -37.42 27.24 67.99
C LEU A 333 -38.72 27.91 68.42
N ARG A 334 -39.63 28.21 67.49
CA ARG A 334 -40.96 28.77 67.81
C ARG A 334 -41.78 27.80 68.65
N ASP A 335 -41.80 26.52 68.30
CA ASP A 335 -42.57 25.52 69.06
C ASP A 335 -41.94 25.24 70.43
N ARG A 336 -40.61 25.23 70.51
CA ARG A 336 -39.90 25.15 71.80
C ARG A 336 -40.19 26.35 72.69
N THR A 337 -40.22 27.56 72.11
CA THR A 337 -40.55 28.79 72.84
C THR A 337 -41.99 28.74 73.36
N ARG A 338 -42.95 28.36 72.53
CA ARG A 338 -44.36 28.18 72.95
C ARG A 338 -44.50 27.19 74.10
N THR A 339 -43.77 26.08 74.04
CA THR A 339 -43.78 25.04 75.08
C THR A 339 -43.19 25.56 76.39
N LEU A 340 -42.05 26.26 76.31
CA LEU A 340 -41.42 26.86 77.48
C LEU A 340 -42.27 27.98 78.08
N ASP A 341 -42.91 28.82 77.27
CA ASP A 341 -43.82 29.86 77.75
C ASP A 341 -45.05 29.25 78.45
N ALA A 342 -45.57 28.13 77.95
CA ALA A 342 -46.64 27.38 78.62
C ALA A 342 -46.19 26.83 79.97
N LEU A 343 -44.99 26.25 80.03
CA LEU A 343 -44.39 25.75 81.27
C LEU A 343 -44.14 26.89 82.27
N VAL A 344 -43.64 28.04 81.82
CA VAL A 344 -43.43 29.23 82.66
C VAL A 344 -44.76 29.75 83.20
N ARG A 345 -45.81 29.81 82.38
CA ARG A 345 -47.16 30.17 82.85
C ARG A 345 -47.67 29.19 83.90
N GLU A 346 -47.52 27.89 83.67
CA GLU A 346 -47.91 26.85 84.64
C GLU A 346 -47.14 27.02 85.96
N LYS A 347 -45.82 27.21 85.91
CA LYS A 347 -44.99 27.41 87.09
C LYS A 347 -45.30 28.69 87.84
N ARG A 348 -45.65 29.78 87.14
CA ARG A 348 -46.14 31.01 87.77
C ARG A 348 -47.44 30.78 88.51
N VAL A 349 -48.42 30.12 87.89
CA VAL A 349 -49.68 29.77 88.56
C VAL A 349 -49.45 28.87 89.78
N GLN A 350 -48.53 27.91 89.71
CA GLN A 350 -48.15 27.07 90.85
C GLN A 350 -47.47 27.88 91.96
N ALA A 351 -46.58 28.83 91.61
CA ALA A 351 -45.93 29.71 92.56
C ALA A 351 -46.94 30.64 93.25
N ASP A 352 -47.82 31.29 92.48
CA ASP A 352 -48.87 32.18 93.01
C ASP A 352 -49.82 31.42 93.95
N ALA A 353 -50.16 30.16 93.62
CA ALA A 353 -50.99 29.30 94.46
C ALA A 353 -50.28 28.89 95.76
N ALA A 354 -48.99 28.54 95.69
CA ALA A 354 -48.19 28.20 96.87
C ALA A 354 -47.95 29.41 97.77
N GLU A 355 -47.79 30.61 97.20
CA GLU A 355 -47.68 31.86 97.95
C GLU A 355 -49.00 32.18 98.66
N ALA A 356 -50.14 32.02 97.98
CA ALA A 356 -51.46 32.15 98.59
C ALA A 356 -51.72 31.10 99.70
N GLU A 357 -51.26 29.85 99.52
CA GLU A 357 -51.35 28.81 100.56
C GLU A 357 -50.46 29.14 101.76
N HIS A 358 -49.23 29.58 101.52
CA HIS A 358 -48.30 30.02 102.56
C HIS A 358 -48.90 31.17 103.37
N ASP A 359 -49.45 32.19 102.71
CA ASP A 359 -50.09 33.33 103.38
C ASP A 359 -51.32 32.87 104.18
N GLY A 360 -52.14 31.97 103.62
CA GLY A 360 -53.27 31.38 104.34
C GLY A 360 -52.85 30.55 105.57
N LEU A 361 -51.78 29.77 105.48
CA LEU A 361 -51.21 29.01 106.61
C LEU A 361 -50.61 29.96 107.66
N ARG A 362 -49.98 31.05 107.24
CA ARG A 362 -49.44 32.07 108.14
C ARG A 362 -50.55 32.75 108.92
N ASP A 363 -51.65 33.09 108.27
CA ASP A 363 -52.83 33.66 108.92
C ASP A 363 -53.47 32.64 109.88
N LEU A 364 -53.56 31.36 109.49
CA LEU A 364 -54.08 30.30 110.35
C LEU A 364 -53.20 30.02 111.58
N LEU A 365 -51.87 30.09 111.44
CA LEU A 365 -50.92 30.01 112.55
C LEU A 365 -51.13 31.18 113.53
N ARG A 366 -51.39 32.38 113.01
CA ARG A 366 -51.70 33.56 113.82
C ARG A 366 -53.00 33.36 114.61
N ASP A 367 -54.05 32.90 113.95
CA ASP A 367 -55.37 32.67 114.56
C ASP A 367 -55.38 31.53 115.60
N ARG A 368 -54.68 30.42 115.33
CA ARG A 368 -54.69 29.22 116.20
C ARG A 368 -53.75 29.30 117.40
N GLY A 369 -53.16 30.45 117.68
CA GLY A 369 -52.45 30.70 118.93
C GLY A 369 -50.95 30.91 118.80
N GLY A 370 -50.43 31.21 117.59
CA GLY A 370 -49.09 31.78 117.44
C GLY A 370 -48.93 33.07 118.25
N ASP A 371 -49.93 33.96 118.22
CA ASP A 371 -49.95 35.17 119.04
C ASP A 371 -50.04 34.85 120.55
N ARG A 372 -50.73 33.76 120.93
CA ARG A 372 -50.80 33.32 122.33
C ARG A 372 -49.48 32.72 122.81
N LEU A 373 -48.78 31.98 121.96
CA LEU A 373 -47.46 31.42 122.25
C LEU A 373 -46.41 32.52 122.34
N GLU A 374 -46.42 33.48 121.42
CA GLU A 374 -45.50 34.62 121.44
C GLU A 374 -45.73 35.49 122.68
N THR A 375 -46.99 35.70 123.07
CA THR A 375 -47.35 36.41 124.31
C THR A 375 -46.91 35.64 125.55
N ALA A 376 -47.15 34.32 125.61
CA ALA A 376 -46.73 33.48 126.73
C ALA A 376 -45.20 33.40 126.88
N GLN A 377 -44.44 33.35 125.78
CA GLN A 377 -42.98 33.43 125.82
C GLN A 377 -42.47 34.79 126.29
N ARG A 378 -43.21 35.87 126.01
CA ARG A 378 -42.90 37.22 126.48
C ARG A 378 -43.18 37.37 127.97
N GLU A 379 -44.27 36.76 128.46
CA GLU A 379 -44.60 36.67 129.90
C GLU A 379 -43.59 35.81 130.67
N LEU A 380 -43.18 34.65 130.13
CA LEU A 380 -42.17 33.78 130.74
C LEU A 380 -40.84 34.54 130.97
N ARG A 381 -40.36 35.26 129.95
CA ARG A 381 -39.18 36.13 130.07
C ARG A 381 -39.34 37.27 131.08
N GLY A 382 -40.58 37.68 131.38
CA GLY A 382 -40.89 38.63 132.44
C GLY A 382 -40.81 38.01 133.83
N VAL A 383 -41.29 36.77 133.98
CA VAL A 383 -41.26 36.02 135.26
C VAL A 383 -39.83 35.59 135.62
N GLU A 384 -39.05 35.10 134.66
CA GLU A 384 -37.64 34.71 134.88
C GLU A 384 -36.80 35.88 135.41
N ARG A 385 -37.01 37.08 134.86
CA ARG A 385 -36.30 38.29 135.31
C ARG A 385 -36.62 38.67 136.76
N ARG A 386 -37.89 38.53 137.17
CA ARG A 386 -38.32 38.76 138.57
C ARG A 386 -37.74 37.73 139.52
N LEU A 387 -37.59 36.48 139.07
CA LEU A 387 -36.94 35.43 139.85
C LEU A 387 -35.47 35.77 140.12
N ASP A 388 -34.74 36.19 139.08
CA ASP A 388 -33.33 36.57 139.22
C ASP A 388 -33.15 37.80 140.11
N GLU A 389 -34.02 38.81 140.01
CA GLU A 389 -34.02 39.97 140.91
C GLU A 389 -34.26 39.57 142.38
N THR A 390 -35.18 38.62 142.62
CA THR A 390 -35.49 38.14 143.98
C THR A 390 -34.34 37.30 144.56
N ARG A 391 -33.68 36.47 143.74
CA ARG A 391 -32.48 35.74 144.14
C ARG A 391 -31.32 36.67 144.50
N ALA A 392 -31.08 37.70 143.69
CA ALA A 392 -30.05 38.70 143.99
C ALA A 392 -30.37 39.55 145.23
N ALA A 393 -31.65 39.72 145.58
CA ALA A 393 -32.06 40.35 146.84
C ALA A 393 -31.84 39.42 148.04
N ARG A 394 -32.12 38.11 147.89
CA ARG A 394 -31.85 37.08 148.91
C ARG A 394 -30.36 36.92 149.16
N GLU A 395 -29.52 36.89 148.12
CA GLU A 395 -28.05 36.82 148.26
C GLU A 395 -27.48 38.03 149.00
N ARG A 396 -28.00 39.24 148.74
CA ARG A 396 -27.61 40.45 149.48
C ARG A 396 -28.01 40.39 150.96
N LEU A 397 -29.20 39.88 151.25
CA LEU A 397 -29.64 39.63 152.63
C LEU A 397 -28.73 38.60 153.33
N ASP A 398 -28.38 37.52 152.64
CA ASP A 398 -27.50 36.47 153.16
C ASP A 398 -26.06 36.97 153.37
N ASP A 399 -25.58 37.94 152.57
CA ASP A 399 -24.30 38.62 152.76
C ASP A 399 -24.34 39.58 153.97
N ASP A 400 -25.40 40.37 154.13
CA ASP A 400 -25.57 41.31 155.24
C ASP A 400 -25.72 40.59 156.60
N LEU A 401 -26.43 39.46 156.64
CA LEU A 401 -26.57 38.62 157.84
C LEU A 401 -25.24 37.95 158.24
N ARG A 402 -24.36 37.66 157.27
CA ARG A 402 -23.02 37.08 157.51
C ARG A 402 -22.10 38.03 158.28
N ILE A 403 -22.29 39.34 158.16
CA ILE A 403 -21.52 40.37 158.87
C ILE A 403 -21.99 40.52 160.33
N LEU A 404 -23.27 40.27 160.61
CA LEU A 404 -23.90 40.51 161.91
C LEU A 404 -23.88 39.30 162.86
N ALA A 405 -23.28 38.17 162.45
CA ALA A 405 -23.23 36.92 163.22
C ALA A 405 -24.60 36.52 163.81
N ALA A 406 -25.66 36.76 163.05
CA ALA A 406 -27.05 36.43 163.39
C ALA A 406 -27.64 35.57 162.28
N ASP A 407 -28.10 34.38 162.64
CA ASP A 407 -28.85 33.49 161.74
C ASP A 407 -30.33 33.86 161.79
N VAL A 408 -30.92 34.18 160.64
CA VAL A 408 -32.37 34.35 160.48
C VAL A 408 -32.88 33.24 159.57
N THR A 409 -33.59 32.29 160.17
CA THR A 409 -34.34 31.28 159.42
C THR A 409 -35.62 31.91 158.85
N THR A 410 -35.75 31.86 157.53
CA THR A 410 -37.00 32.00 156.77
C THR A 410 -37.04 30.94 155.70
#